data_AF-A0A920IYC5-F1
#
_entry.id   AF-A0A920IYC5-F1
#
_cell.length_a   1.000
_cell.length_b   1.000
_cell.length_c   1.000
_cell.angle_alpha   90.00
_cell.angle_beta   90.00
_cell.angle_gamma   90.00
#
_symmetry.space_group_name_H-M   'P 1'
#
loop_
_entity.id
_entity.type
_entity.pdbx_description
1 polymer ?
#
loop_
_entity_poly.entity_id
_entity_poly.type
_entity_poly.pdbx_seq_one_letter_code
_entity_poly.pdbx_strand_id
1 'polypeptide(L)' 'MNRIAIIGQSAFGAEVASEISKIENVKIVGIITPSNQDKDPLYQYGIKEKLNVLRFSKLK' A
#
# COMPACT_ATOMS: atom_id res chain seq x y z
N MET A 1 -17.96 3.53 6.64
CA MET A 1 -16.55 3.67 6.20
C MET A 1 -15.95 2.30 5.96
N ASN A 2 -15.75 1.97 4.69
CA ASN A 2 -15.14 0.71 4.28
C ASN A 2 -13.63 0.77 4.54
N ARG A 3 -13.09 -0.31 5.08
CA ARG A 3 -11.68 -0.41 5.47
C ARG A 3 -11.01 -1.41 4.54
N ILE A 4 -9.94 -0.99 3.86
CA ILE A 4 -9.25 -1.84 2.90
C ILE A 4 -7.75 -1.92 3.18
N ALA A 5 -7.14 -3.03 2.81
CA ALA A 5 -5.70 -3.17 2.73
C ALA A 5 -5.28 -3.37 1.28
N ILE A 6 -4.13 -2.82 0.90
CA ILE A 6 -3.60 -2.96 -0.46
C ILE A 6 -2.40 -3.91 -0.41
N ILE A 7 -2.42 -4.95 -1.25
CA ILE A 7 -1.31 -5.90 -1.39
C ILE A 7 -0.72 -5.73 -2.78
N GLY A 8 0.57 -5.44 -2.86
CA GLY A 8 1.21 -5.22 -4.15
C GLY A 8 2.62 -4.68 -4.05
N GLN A 9 3.08 -4.13 -5.17
CA GLN A 9 4.38 -3.50 -5.37
C GLN A 9 4.30 -2.58 -6.59
N SER A 10 5.39 -1.91 -6.91
CA SER A 10 5.65 -1.06 -8.07
C SER A 10 4.88 0.27 -8.09
N ALA A 11 5.15 1.08 -9.13
CA ALA A 11 4.46 2.33 -9.40
C ALA A 11 2.94 2.14 -9.57
N PHE A 12 2.53 1.04 -10.21
CA PHE A 12 1.10 0.73 -10.40
C PHE A 12 0.36 0.59 -9.07
N GLY A 13 0.95 -0.11 -8.09
CA GLY A 13 0.36 -0.25 -6.77
C GLY A 13 0.20 1.10 -6.06
N ALA A 14 1.20 1.99 -6.18
CA ALA A 14 1.15 3.32 -5.60
C ALA A 14 0.07 4.21 -6.24
N GLU A 15 -0.09 4.15 -7.57
CA GLU A 15 -1.16 4.86 -8.29
C GLU A 15 -2.54 4.38 -7.86
N VAL A 16 -2.75 3.06 -7.76
CA VAL A 16 -4.01 2.48 -7.27
C VAL A 16 -4.30 2.97 -5.84
N ALA A 17 -3.31 2.97 -4.96
CA ALA A 17 -3.49 3.48 -3.59
C ALA A 17 -3.85 4.97 -3.57
N SER A 18 -3.20 5.77 -4.41
CA SER A 18 -3.51 7.19 -4.59
C SER A 18 -4.94 7.41 -5.05
N GLU A 19 -5.41 6.70 -6.08
CA GLU A 19 -6.79 6.83 -6.55
C GLU A 19 -7.81 6.37 -5.52
N ILE A 20 -7.57 5.26 -4.81
CA ILE A 20 -8.49 4.79 -3.76
C ILE A 20 -8.57 5.79 -2.60
N SER A 21 -7.47 6.48 -2.27
CA SER A 21 -7.49 7.50 -1.21
C SER A 21 -8.43 8.68 -1.49
N LYS A 22 -8.83 8.88 -2.75
CA LYS A 22 -9.79 9.92 -3.16
C LYS A 22 -11.26 9.46 -3.09
N ILE A 23 -11.51 8.16 -2.92
CA ILE A 23 -12.86 7.60 -2.87
C ILE A 23 -13.50 7.93 -1.52
N GLU A 24 -14.66 8.59 -1.55
CA GLU A 24 -15.42 8.89 -0.34
C GLU A 24 -15.79 7.61 0.44
N ASN A 25 -15.80 7.72 1.77
CA ASN A 25 -16.20 6.64 2.67
C ASN A 25 -15.31 5.38 2.60
N VAL A 26 -14.11 5.47 2.02
CA VAL A 26 -13.08 4.42 2.03
C VAL A 26 -11.88 4.88 2.84
N LYS A 27 -11.30 3.96 3.63
CA LYS A 27 -10.05 4.17 4.36
C LYS A 27 -9.08 3.04 4.06
N ILE A 28 -7.92 3.38 3.53
CA ILE A 28 -6.78 2.46 3.46
C ILE A 28 -6.23 2.30 4.88
N VAL A 29 -6.28 1.08 5.41
CA VAL A 29 -5.84 0.77 6.78
C VAL A 29 -4.47 0.13 6.83
N GLY A 30 -3.93 -0.29 5.69
CA GLY A 30 -2.58 -0.82 5.60
C GLY A 30 -2.17 -1.16 4.18
N ILE A 31 -0.87 -1.32 4.02
CA ILE A 31 -0.21 -1.71 2.78
C ILE A 31 0.65 -2.94 3.06
N ILE A 32 0.61 -3.90 2.15
CA ILE A 32 1.32 -5.17 2.25
C ILE A 32 2.26 -5.26 1.03
N THR A 33 3.57 -5.11 1.24
CA THR A 33 4.57 -5.13 0.17
C THR A 33 5.60 -6.25 0.36
N PRO A 34 6.32 -6.67 -0.70
CA PRO A 34 7.42 -7.61 -0.56
C PRO A 34 8.51 -7.09 0.40
N SER A 35 9.18 -8.02 1.07
CA SER A 35 10.38 -7.73 1.87
C SER A 35 11.56 -7.22 1.03
N ASN A 36 12.42 -6.40 1.64
CA ASN A 36 13.69 -5.88 1.09
C ASN A 36 13.56 -4.96 -0.15
N GLN A 37 12.43 -4.28 -0.31
CA GLN A 37 12.24 -3.29 -1.38
C GLN A 37 11.90 -1.92 -0.81
N ASP A 38 12.81 -1.33 -0.04
CA ASP A 38 12.59 0.00 0.55
C ASP A 38 12.42 1.10 -0.50
N LYS A 39 12.85 0.87 -1.75
CA LYS A 39 12.66 1.79 -2.87
C LYS A 39 11.37 1.54 -3.65
N ASP A 40 10.58 0.55 -3.26
CA ASP A 40 9.32 0.26 -3.92
C ASP A 40 8.35 1.45 -3.79
N PRO A 41 7.73 1.92 -4.89
CA PRO A 41 6.84 3.08 -4.85
C PRO A 41 5.63 2.90 -3.91
N LEU A 42 5.06 1.70 -3.84
CA LEU A 42 3.92 1.43 -2.97
C LEU A 42 4.36 1.38 -1.49
N TYR A 43 5.53 0.82 -1.22
CA TYR A 43 6.15 0.89 0.11
C TYR A 43 6.34 2.36 0.55
N GLN A 44 6.95 3.18 -0.31
CA GLN A 44 7.20 4.60 -0.03
C GLN A 44 5.91 5.39 0.17
N TYR A 45 4.87 5.11 -0.61
CA TYR A 45 3.53 5.66 -0.39
C TYR A 45 3.02 5.32 1.03
N GLY A 46 3.13 4.06 1.45
CA GLY A 46 2.70 3.64 2.78
C GLY A 46 3.42 4.35 3.92
N ILE A 47 4.74 4.55 3.78
CA ILE A 47 5.52 5.31 4.76
C ILE A 47 5.12 6.79 4.78
N LYS A 48 5.01 7.43 3.60
CA LYS A 48 4.65 8.85 3.47
C LYS A 48 3.28 9.15 4.09
N GLU A 49 2.29 8.31 3.82
CA GLU A 49 0.92 8.45 4.31
C GLU A 49 0.73 7.90 5.73
N LYS A 50 1.83 7.48 6.39
CA LYS A 50 1.84 6.94 7.77
C LYS A 50 0.87 5.77 7.96
N LEU A 51 0.78 4.91 6.94
CA LEU A 51 -0.05 3.72 6.95
C LEU A 51 0.68 2.57 7.65
N ASN A 52 -0.09 1.59 8.13
CA ASN A 52 0.49 0.34 8.63
C ASN A 52 1.07 -0.46 7.46
N VAL A 53 2.39 -0.58 7.38
CA VAL A 53 3.07 -1.31 6.30
C VAL A 53 3.52 -2.68 6.82
N LEU A 54 2.91 -3.74 6.30
CA LEU A 54 3.31 -5.12 6.55
C LEU A 54 4.18 -5.61 5.40
N ARG A 55 5.19 -6.42 5.71
CA ARG A 55 6.06 -7.02 4.69
C ARG A 55 5.88 -8.53 4.65
N PHE A 56 5.83 -9.09 3.45
CA PHE A 56 5.79 -10.54 3.25
C PHE A 56 7.02 -11.03 2.50
N SER A 57 7.54 -12.19 2.92
CA SER A 57 8.39 -13.01 2.07
C SER A 57 7.51 -13.53 0.94
N LYS A 58 7.93 -13.31 -0.31
CA LYS A 58 7.23 -13.68 -1.55
C LYS A 58 6.45 -15.00 -1.37
N LEU A 59 5.16 -15.01 -1.70
CA LEU A 59 4.41 -16.26 -1.84
C LEU A 59 5.19 -17.11 -2.86
N LYS A 60 5.78 -18.20 -2.40
CA LYS A 60 6.50 -19.15 -3.25
C LYS A 60 5.52 -19.84 -4.19
#